data_AF-A0A7H8Q407-F1
#
_entry.id   AF-A0A7H8Q407-F1
#
_cell.length_a   1.000
_cell.length_b   1.000
_cell.length_c   1.000
_cell.angle_alpha   90.00
_cell.angle_beta   90.00
_cell.angle_gamma   90.00
#
_symmetry.space_group_name_H-M   'P 1'
#
loop_
_entity.id
_entity.type
_entity.pdbx_description
1 polymer ?
#
loop_
_entity_poly.entity_id
_entity_poly.type
_entity_poly.pdbx_seq_one_letter_code
_entity_poly.pdbx_strand_id
1 'polypeptide(L)'
;MEAGKDSPLLRFGLGSALFNEKNHAAAAEHLRECVKQMPDHSAAWKLLGRSEMALGNDAAATRAFVQGLVVAQEKGDVQVEREIGVFLKKLARKRS
;
A
#
# COMPACT_ATOMS: atom_id res chain seq x y z
N MET A 1 -31.38 -5.11 9.52
CA MET A 1 -30.30 -4.31 10.12
C MET A 1 -28.98 -4.95 9.69
N GLU A 2 -28.41 -4.51 8.57
CA GLU A 2 -27.11 -5.01 8.08
C GLU A 2 -26.00 -4.08 8.59
N ALA A 3 -25.75 -4.11 9.90
CA ALA A 3 -24.56 -3.50 10.48
C ALA A 3 -23.35 -4.41 10.21
N GLY A 4 -23.01 -4.55 8.93
CA GLY A 4 -22.08 -5.54 8.39
C GLY A 4 -20.71 -4.97 8.07
N LYS A 5 -19.99 -4.48 9.09
CA LYS A 5 -18.52 -4.43 9.15
C LYS A 5 -17.81 -3.65 8.03
N ASP A 6 -17.50 -2.37 8.29
CA ASP A 6 -16.35 -1.65 7.72
C ASP A 6 -15.02 -2.35 8.09
N SER A 7 -14.82 -3.57 7.59
CA SER A 7 -13.59 -4.32 7.84
C SER A 7 -12.45 -3.64 7.10
N PRO A 8 -11.24 -3.59 7.66
CA PRO A 8 -10.08 -3.02 6.97
C PRO A 8 -9.81 -3.69 5.60
N LEU A 9 -10.23 -4.95 5.41
CA LEU A 9 -10.25 -5.63 4.11
C LEU A 9 -11.22 -4.99 3.09
N LEU A 10 -12.40 -4.54 3.52
CA LEU A 10 -13.34 -3.83 2.66
C LEU A 10 -12.75 -2.48 2.22
N ARG A 11 -12.09 -1.77 3.16
CA ARG A 11 -11.36 -0.54 2.88
C ARG A 11 -10.19 -0.75 1.92
N PHE A 12 -9.52 -1.90 2.00
CA PHE A 12 -8.50 -2.29 1.02
C PHE A 12 -9.10 -2.45 -0.38
N GLY A 13 -10.24 -3.14 -0.50
CA GLY A 13 -10.96 -3.28 -1.77
C GLY A 13 -11.35 -1.91 -2.36
N LEU A 14 -11.87 -1.02 -1.53
CA LEU A 14 -12.20 0.35 -1.92
C LEU A 14 -10.96 1.14 -2.37
N GLY A 15 -9.87 1.08 -1.60
CA GLY A 15 -8.60 1.71 -1.98
C GLY A 15 -8.04 1.18 -3.29
N SER A 16 -8.20 -0.11 -3.57
CA SER A 16 -7.81 -0.72 -4.86
C SER A 16 -8.70 -0.26 -6.02
N ALA A 17 -10.00 -0.14 -5.81
CA ALA A 17 -10.92 0.39 -6.82
C ALA A 17 -10.56 1.84 -7.17
N LEU A 18 -10.36 2.69 -6.15
CA LEU A 18 -9.95 4.09 -6.31
C LEU A 18 -8.60 4.21 -7.02
N PHE A 19 -7.65 3.32 -6.72
CA PHE A 19 -6.37 3.28 -7.43
C PHE A 19 -6.56 2.99 -8.92
N ASN A 20 -7.47 2.06 -9.27
CA ASN A 20 -7.79 1.73 -10.65
C ASN A 20 -8.52 2.87 -11.37
N GLU A 21 -9.33 3.65 -10.64
CA GLU A 21 -9.95 4.89 -11.11
C GLU A 21 -8.96 6.06 -11.24
N LYS A 22 -7.66 5.82 -11.02
CA LYS A 22 -6.59 6.84 -10.99
C LYS A 22 -6.75 7.89 -9.88
N ASN A 23 -7.66 7.65 -8.92
CA ASN A 23 -7.80 8.48 -7.74
C ASN A 23 -6.80 8.05 -6.67
N HIS A 24 -5.51 8.27 -6.95
CA HIS A 24 -4.43 7.84 -6.09
C HIS A 24 -4.45 8.51 -4.71
N ALA A 25 -4.96 9.74 -4.61
CA ALA A 25 -5.08 10.49 -3.36
C ALA A 25 -6.08 9.81 -2.42
N ALA A 26 -7.32 9.60 -2.88
CA ALA A 26 -8.33 8.92 -2.07
C ALA A 26 -7.92 7.48 -1.76
N ALA A 27 -7.33 6.76 -2.74
CA ALA A 27 -6.80 5.42 -2.52
C ALA A 27 -5.79 5.38 -1.37
N ALA A 28 -4.83 6.31 -1.35
CA ALA A 28 -3.83 6.38 -0.30
C ALA A 28 -4.45 6.64 1.08
N GLU A 29 -5.44 7.53 1.20
CA GLU A 29 -6.13 7.79 2.46
C GLU A 29 -6.84 6.54 3.00
N HIS A 30 -7.62 5.86 2.17
CA HIS A 30 -8.31 4.63 2.58
C HIS A 30 -7.33 3.50 2.94
N LEU A 31 -6.23 3.38 2.20
CA LEU A 31 -5.20 2.37 2.46
C LEU A 31 -4.41 2.67 3.74
N ARG A 32 -4.16 3.96 4.06
CA ARG A 32 -3.54 4.36 5.33
C ARG A 32 -4.38 3.93 6.53
N GLU A 33 -5.68 4.14 6.46
CA GLU A 33 -6.59 3.70 7.51
C GLU A 33 -6.68 2.17 7.60
N CYS A 34 -6.58 1.47 6.46
CA CYS A 34 -6.50 0.02 6.42
C CYS A 34 -5.24 -0.51 7.12
N VAL A 35 -4.05 0.00 6.78
CA VAL A 35 -2.79 -0.46 7.38
C VAL A 35 -2.63 -0.05 8.84
N LYS A 36 -3.31 1.01 9.30
CA LYS A 36 -3.38 1.34 10.73
C LYS A 36 -4.12 0.27 11.53
N GLN A 37 -5.16 -0.33 10.94
CA GLN A 37 -5.95 -1.39 11.59
C GLN A 37 -5.36 -2.78 11.36
N MET A 38 -4.80 -3.01 10.18
CA MET A 38 -4.10 -4.25 9.79
C MET A 38 -2.66 -3.94 9.37
N PRO A 39 -1.76 -3.70 10.34
CA PRO A 39 -0.36 -3.49 10.03
C PRO A 39 0.29 -4.74 9.42
N ASP A 40 -0.27 -5.93 9.66
CA ASP A 40 0.19 -7.22 9.11
C ASP A 40 -0.26 -7.48 7.64
N HIS A 41 -0.85 -6.50 6.96
CA HIS A 41 -1.37 -6.67 5.61
C HIS A 41 -0.39 -6.18 4.54
N SER A 42 0.58 -7.02 4.14
CA SER A 42 1.65 -6.69 3.18
C SER A 42 1.13 -6.13 1.86
N ALA A 43 0.02 -6.65 1.33
CA ALA A 43 -0.59 -6.16 0.10
C ALA A 43 -1.18 -4.73 0.22
N ALA A 44 -1.64 -4.34 1.41
CA ALA A 44 -2.19 -3.01 1.64
C ALA A 44 -1.05 -1.97 1.70
N TRP A 45 0.06 -2.32 2.35
CA TRP A 45 1.28 -1.52 2.31
C TRP A 45 1.83 -1.34 0.89
N LYS A 46 1.87 -2.43 0.10
CA LYS A 46 2.29 -2.38 -1.30
C LYS A 46 1.43 -1.39 -2.10
N LEU A 47 0.11 -1.51 -2.00
CA LEU A 47 -0.80 -0.66 -2.74
C LEU A 47 -0.72 0.80 -2.28
N LEU A 48 -0.58 1.04 -0.96
CA LEU A 48 -0.35 2.38 -0.42
C LEU A 48 0.91 3.01 -1.00
N GLY A 49 2.03 2.27 -1.02
CA GLY A 49 3.28 2.74 -1.61
C GLY A 49 3.13 3.09 -3.10
N ARG A 50 2.37 2.29 -3.85
CA ARG A 50 2.07 2.56 -5.27
C ARG A 50 1.23 3.82 -5.44
N SER A 51 0.22 4.04 -4.60
CA SER A 51 -0.61 5.25 -4.61
C SER A 51 0.24 6.49 -4.33
N GLU A 52 1.05 6.48 -3.26
CA GLU A 52 1.95 7.59 -2.92
C GLU A 52 2.98 7.86 -4.03
N MET A 53 3.53 6.81 -4.64
CA MET A 53 4.45 6.94 -5.77
C MET A 53 3.79 7.59 -6.99
N ALA A 54 2.53 7.25 -7.27
CA ALA A 54 1.74 7.85 -8.35
C ALA A 54 1.40 9.33 -8.07
N LEU A 55 1.25 9.70 -6.79
CA LEU A 55 1.09 11.09 -6.35
C LEU A 55 2.40 11.90 -6.40
N GLY A 56 3.55 11.25 -6.63
CA GLY A 56 4.86 11.90 -6.57
C GLY A 56 5.41 12.05 -5.14
N ASN A 57 4.75 11.48 -4.15
CA ASN A 57 5.19 11.48 -2.75
C ASN A 57 6.25 10.39 -2.51
N ASP A 58 7.40 10.49 -3.17
CA ASP A 58 8.43 9.45 -3.16
C ASP A 58 8.90 9.09 -1.72
N ALA A 59 8.90 10.06 -0.80
CA ALA A 59 9.23 9.84 0.61
C ALA A 59 8.17 8.99 1.34
N ALA A 60 6.89 9.29 1.16
CA ALA A 60 5.79 8.53 1.76
C ALA A 60 5.69 7.13 1.13
N ALA A 61 5.87 7.03 -0.19
CA ALA A 61 5.92 5.77 -0.92
C ALA A 61 7.02 4.86 -0.36
N THR A 62 8.23 5.39 -0.20
CA THR A 62 9.38 4.65 0.36
C THR A 62 9.05 4.11 1.75
N ARG A 63 8.46 4.93 2.63
CA ARG A 63 8.08 4.49 3.98
C ARG A 63 7.05 3.36 3.94
N ALA A 64 6.01 3.48 3.13
CA ALA A 64 4.99 2.44 2.99
C ALA A 64 5.56 1.14 2.45
N PHE A 65 6.43 1.23 1.43
CA PHE A 65 7.12 0.08 0.86
C PHE A 65 8.04 -0.61 1.88
N VAL A 66 8.84 0.15 2.64
CA VAL A 66 9.71 -0.42 3.68
C VAL A 66 8.90 -1.18 4.73
N GLN A 67 7.78 -0.62 5.20
CA GLN A 67 6.91 -1.33 6.14
C GLN A 67 6.30 -2.59 5.52
N GLY A 68 5.78 -2.49 4.29
CA GLY A 68 5.25 -3.66 3.58
C GLY A 68 6.27 -4.76 3.34
N LEU A 69 7.55 -4.40 3.15
CA LEU A 69 8.65 -5.35 2.98
C LEU A 69 8.95 -6.12 4.26
N VAL A 70 8.94 -5.43 5.42
CA VAL A 70 9.11 -6.07 6.73
C VAL A 70 8.00 -7.09 6.94
N VAL A 71 6.75 -6.67 6.77
CA VAL A 71 5.58 -7.55 6.97
C VAL A 71 5.56 -8.70 5.96
N ALA A 72 5.92 -8.45 4.70
CA ALA A 72 6.04 -9.50 3.70
C ALA A 72 7.10 -10.54 4.08
N GLN A 73 8.27 -10.11 4.57
CA GLN A 73 9.30 -11.03 5.06
C GLN A 73 8.84 -11.82 6.28
N GLU A 74 8.18 -11.17 7.24
CA GLU A 74 7.64 -11.83 8.44
C GLU A 74 6.59 -12.89 8.10
N LYS A 75 5.74 -12.62 7.10
CA LYS A 75 4.72 -13.58 6.64
C LYS A 75 5.22 -14.59 5.61
N GLY A 76 6.43 -14.43 5.08
CA GLY A 76 6.94 -15.21 3.96
C GLY A 76 6.25 -14.91 2.61
N ASP A 77 5.66 -13.72 2.45
CA ASP A 77 5.02 -13.26 1.22
C ASP A 77 6.06 -12.79 0.19
N VAL A 78 6.76 -13.77 -0.38
CA VAL A 78 7.84 -13.57 -1.37
C VAL A 78 7.38 -12.82 -2.62
N GLN A 79 6.09 -12.85 -2.96
CA GLN A 79 5.56 -12.10 -4.10
C GLN A 79 5.51 -10.60 -3.79
N VAL A 80 4.94 -10.22 -2.63
CA VAL A 80 4.90 -8.82 -2.21
C VAL A 80 6.31 -8.28 -1.99
N GLU A 81 7.20 -9.06 -1.36
CA GLU A 81 8.59 -8.66 -1.13
C GLU A 81 9.30 -8.26 -2.42
N ARG A 82 9.23 -9.11 -3.44
CA ARG A 82 9.85 -8.88 -4.75
C ARG A 82 9.29 -7.64 -5.44
N GLU A 83 7.97 -7.50 -5.46
CA GLU A 83 7.31 -6.34 -6.08
C GLU A 83 7.73 -5.03 -5.39
N ILE A 84 7.70 -5.00 -4.06
CA ILE A 84 8.12 -3.86 -3.26
C ILE A 84 9.59 -3.50 -3.55
N GLY A 85 10.48 -4.48 -3.62
CA GLY A 85 11.89 -4.27 -3.97
C GLY A 85 12.08 -3.57 -5.32
N VAL A 86 11.28 -3.95 -6.33
CA VAL A 86 11.30 -3.29 -7.65
C VAL A 86 10.86 -1.82 -7.55
N PHE A 87 9.81 -1.53 -6.79
CA PHE A 87 9.34 -0.16 -6.59
C PHE A 87 10.36 0.70 -5.85
N LEU A 88 10.96 0.20 -4.77
CA LEU A 88 12.02 0.91 -4.03
C LEU A 88 13.22 1.23 -4.93
N LYS A 89 13.66 0.28 -5.75
CA LYS A 89 14.75 0.49 -6.72
C LYS A 89 14.41 1.57 -7.75
N LYS A 90 13.16 1.61 -8.20
CA LYS A 90 12.67 2.63 -9.13
C LYS A 90 12.61 4.02 -8.49
N LEU A 91 12.15 4.12 -7.25
CA LEU A 91 12.16 5.37 -6.46
C LEU A 91 13.59 5.89 -6.24
N ALA A 92 14.52 5.01 -5.90
CA ALA A 92 15.93 5.37 -5.72
C ALA A 92 16.53 5.95 -7.00
N ARG A 93 16.25 5.35 -8.17
CA ARG A 93 16.71 5.84 -9.47
C ARG A 93 16.09 7.19 -9.86
N LYS A 94 14.83 7.44 -9.52
CA LYS A 94 14.14 8.70 -9.85
C LYS A 94 14.69 9.91 -9.08
N ARG A 95 15.37 9.68 -7.94
CA ARG A 95 15.99 10.71 -7.11
C ARG A 95 17.43 11.05 -7.51
N SER A 96 17.94 10.44 -8.58
CA SER A 96 19.31 10.59 -9.11
C SER A 96 19.37 11.56 -10.28
#